data_AF-A0A7W9L7C6-F1
#
_entry.id   AF-A0A7W9L7C6-F1
#
_cell.length_a   1.000
_cell.length_b   1.000
_cell.length_c   1.000
_cell.angle_alpha   90.00
_cell.angle_beta   90.00
_cell.angle_gamma   90.00
#
_symmetry.space_group_name_H-M   'P 1'
#
loop_
_entity.id
_entity.type
_entity.pdbx_description
1 polymer ?
#
loop_
_entity_poly.entity_id
_entity_poly.type
_entity_poly.pdbx_seq_one_letter_code
_entity_poly.pdbx_strand_id
1 'polypeptide(L)'
;MRGLTAAQADDVRRALHTAEQRSGLRFGVFLGEPVGSRRHFAERLHAALGEEADDAVVLLVDLKGRALEIVTGQNARRRLTDGSCRLTAMSMATAFSVGDLVGGLLYGIGALGEQATARR
;
A
#
# COMPACT_ATOMS: atom_id res chain seq x y z
N MET A 1 19.38 -6.80 -0.47
CA MET A 1 18.61 -5.59 -0.11
C MET A 1 18.46 -5.59 1.39
N ARG A 2 18.82 -4.49 2.05
CA ARG A 2 18.59 -4.34 3.50
C ARG A 2 17.10 -4.07 3.70
N GLY A 3 16.48 -4.75 4.66
CA GLY A 3 15.14 -4.42 5.12
C GLY A 3 15.11 -3.04 5.77
N LEU A 4 13.93 -2.60 6.20
CA LEU A 4 13.76 -1.34 6.91
C LEU A 4 14.58 -1.32 8.21
N THR A 5 15.20 -0.19 8.53
CA THR A 5 15.68 0.06 9.90
C THR A 5 14.49 0.24 10.84
N ALA A 6 14.73 0.16 12.15
CA ALA A 6 13.68 0.39 13.15
C ALA A 6 13.02 1.78 12.99
N ALA A 7 13.81 2.82 12.72
CA ALA A 7 13.32 4.18 12.48
C ALA A 7 12.45 4.24 11.22
N GLN A 8 12.93 3.66 10.11
CA GLN A 8 12.15 3.62 8.86
C GLN A 8 10.84 2.83 9.01
N ALA A 9 10.85 1.76 9.80
CA ALA A 9 9.63 1.02 10.12
C ALA A 9 8.65 1.84 10.97
N ASP A 10 9.14 2.67 11.90
CA ASP A 10 8.29 3.61 12.65
C ASP A 10 7.66 4.67 11.75
N ASP A 11 8.46 5.25 10.83
CA ASP A 11 7.98 6.24 9.87
C ASP A 11 6.85 5.67 8.99
N VAL A 12 7.02 4.43 8.50
CA VAL A 12 5.99 3.74 7.71
C VAL A 12 4.74 3.48 8.55
N ARG A 13 4.87 3.01 9.80
CA ARG A 13 3.70 2.82 10.69
C ARG A 13 2.96 4.12 10.95
N ARG A 14 3.68 5.22 11.13
CA ARG A 14 3.09 6.55 11.32
C ARG A 14 2.36 7.04 10.07
N ALA A 15 2.94 6.79 8.89
CA ALA A 15 2.28 7.10 7.62
C ALA A 15 0.97 6.30 7.45
N LEU A 16 0.99 5.00 7.77
CA LEU A 16 -0.21 4.15 7.75
C LEU A 16 -1.28 4.73 8.68
N HIS A 17 -0.94 4.94 9.96
CA HIS A 17 -1.90 5.49 10.92
C HIS A 17 -2.45 6.85 10.49
N THR A 18 -1.61 7.73 9.93
CA THR A 18 -2.06 9.03 9.41
C THR A 18 -3.03 8.86 8.25
N ALA A 19 -2.76 7.98 7.29
CA ALA A 19 -3.66 7.69 6.18
C ALA A 19 -4.99 7.12 6.67
N GLU A 20 -4.97 6.24 7.66
CA GLU A 20 -6.16 5.68 8.29
C GLU A 20 -7.00 6.74 8.99
N GLN A 21 -6.39 7.58 9.83
CA GLN A 21 -7.11 8.65 10.54
C GLN A 21 -7.75 9.65 9.58
N ARG A 22 -7.05 10.02 8.51
CA ARG A 22 -7.55 11.01 7.54
C ARG A 22 -8.66 10.45 6.67
N SER A 23 -8.47 9.23 6.16
CA SER A 23 -9.40 8.62 5.21
C SER A 23 -10.55 7.88 5.90
N GLY A 24 -10.35 7.32 7.08
CA GLY A 24 -11.25 6.34 7.68
C GLY A 24 -11.23 4.97 6.98
N LEU A 25 -10.30 4.72 6.07
CA LEU A 25 -10.01 3.38 5.52
C LEU A 25 -8.90 2.73 6.34
N ARG A 26 -8.78 1.40 6.28
CA ARG A 26 -7.64 0.68 6.88
C ARG A 26 -6.49 0.57 5.88
N PHE A 27 -5.26 0.65 6.37
CA PHE A 27 -4.07 0.56 5.51
C PHE A 27 -3.10 -0.50 6.02
N GLY A 28 -2.68 -1.40 5.11
CA GLY A 28 -1.70 -2.44 5.39
C GLY A 28 -0.58 -2.44 4.36
N VAL A 29 0.65 -2.72 4.80
CA VAL A 29 1.81 -2.93 3.93
C VAL A 29 2.44 -4.28 4.26
N PHE A 30 2.67 -5.10 3.24
CA PHE A 30 3.48 -6.29 3.32
C PHE A 30 4.76 -6.08 2.51
N LEU A 31 5.91 -6.29 3.16
CA LEU A 31 7.23 -6.24 2.51
C LEU A 31 7.82 -7.65 2.51
N GLY A 32 7.91 -8.27 1.35
CA GLY A 32 8.43 -9.63 1.25
C GLY A 32 8.10 -10.31 -0.07
N GLU A 33 8.68 -11.48 -0.25
CA GLU A 33 8.47 -12.30 -1.44
C GLU A 33 7.09 -12.98 -1.38
N PRO A 34 6.25 -12.85 -2.42
CA PRO A 34 4.95 -13.50 -2.46
C PRO A 34 5.10 -15.00 -2.64
N VAL A 35 4.23 -15.77 -1.98
CA VAL A 35 4.13 -17.21 -2.24
C VAL A 35 3.22 -17.43 -3.44
N GLY A 36 3.79 -17.94 -4.53
CA GLY A 36 3.09 -18.17 -5.80
C GLY A 36 2.88 -16.88 -6.58
N SER A 37 1.71 -16.73 -7.23
CA SER A 37 1.44 -15.51 -8.00
C SER A 37 1.26 -14.32 -7.07
N ARG A 38 2.04 -13.25 -7.32
CA ARG A 38 1.95 -11.95 -6.61
C ARG A 38 0.52 -11.43 -6.44
N ARG A 39 -0.30 -11.50 -7.50
CA ARG A 39 -1.70 -11.07 -7.47
C ARG A 39 -2.53 -11.88 -6.47
N HIS A 40 -2.58 -13.21 -6.59
CA HIS A 40 -3.33 -14.03 -5.64
C HIS A 40 -2.78 -13.89 -4.21
N PHE A 41 -1.47 -13.67 -4.04
CA PHE A 41 -0.89 -13.47 -2.72
C PHE A 41 -1.37 -12.14 -2.10
N ALA A 42 -1.37 -11.05 -2.86
CA ALA A 42 -1.91 -9.76 -2.42
C ALA A 42 -3.41 -9.84 -2.11
N GLU A 43 -4.19 -10.50 -2.97
CA GLU A 43 -5.62 -10.72 -2.76
C GLU A 43 -5.88 -11.57 -1.50
N ARG A 44 -5.03 -12.57 -1.21
CA ARG A 44 -5.11 -13.34 0.04
C ARG A 44 -4.76 -12.52 1.28
N LEU A 45 -3.73 -11.67 1.21
CA LEU A 45 -3.39 -10.77 2.31
C LEU A 45 -4.56 -9.84 2.64
N HIS A 46 -5.23 -9.33 1.60
CA HIS A 46 -6.43 -8.52 1.74
C HIS A 46 -7.61 -9.32 2.31
N ALA A 47 -7.90 -10.51 1.77
CA ALA A 47 -8.98 -11.36 2.25
C ALA A 47 -8.80 -11.80 3.71
N ALA A 48 -7.56 -11.92 4.18
CA ALA A 48 -7.25 -12.26 5.56
C ALA A 48 -7.68 -11.19 6.59
N LEU A 49 -8.04 -9.98 6.14
CA LEU A 49 -8.58 -8.92 7.01
C LEU A 49 -10.05 -9.17 7.41
N GLY A 50 -10.73 -10.16 6.84
CA GLY A 50 -12.09 -10.55 7.22
C GLY A 50 -13.10 -9.42 6.99
N GLU A 51 -13.89 -9.11 8.03
CA GLU A 51 -14.95 -8.09 7.98
C GLU A 51 -14.44 -6.69 7.63
N GLU A 52 -13.16 -6.41 7.89
CA GLU A 52 -12.54 -5.12 7.63
C GLU A 52 -12.09 -4.96 6.17
N ALA A 53 -12.09 -6.04 5.38
CA ALA A 53 -11.53 -6.07 4.04
C ALA A 53 -12.21 -5.06 3.10
N ASP A 54 -13.51 -4.83 3.22
CA ASP A 54 -14.23 -3.92 2.32
C ASP A 54 -13.75 -2.47 2.41
N ASP A 55 -13.25 -2.06 3.57
CA ASP A 55 -12.74 -0.71 3.85
C ASP A 55 -11.20 -0.65 3.92
N ALA A 56 -10.52 -1.70 3.43
CA ALA A 56 -9.06 -1.80 3.50
C ALA A 56 -8.34 -1.47 2.19
N VAL A 57 -7.09 -1.07 2.33
CA VAL A 57 -6.10 -0.90 1.27
C VAL A 57 -4.84 -1.68 1.66
N VAL A 58 -4.47 -2.67 0.86
CA VAL A 58 -3.26 -3.49 1.08
C VAL A 58 -2.24 -3.23 -0.01
N LEU A 59 -1.03 -2.89 0.40
CA LEU A 59 0.12 -2.73 -0.48
C LEU A 59 1.06 -3.93 -0.28
N LEU A 60 1.28 -4.70 -1.35
CA LEU A 60 2.30 -5.76 -1.39
C LEU A 60 3.52 -5.22 -2.13
N VAL A 61 4.68 -5.22 -1.49
CA VAL A 61 5.97 -4.92 -2.12
C VAL A 61 6.86 -6.15 -2.13
N ASP A 62 7.07 -6.72 -3.31
CA ASP A 62 8.07 -7.75 -3.54
C ASP A 62 9.44 -7.11 -3.71
N LEU A 63 10.23 -7.16 -2.64
CA LEU A 63 11.59 -6.61 -2.64
C LEU A 63 12.48 -7.31 -3.66
N LYS A 64 12.34 -8.63 -3.85
CA LYS A 64 13.21 -9.41 -4.75
C LYS A 64 12.76 -9.29 -6.20
N GLY A 65 11.48 -9.53 -6.48
CA GLY A 65 10.90 -9.47 -7.82
C GLY A 65 10.64 -8.04 -8.32
N ARG A 66 10.87 -7.02 -7.48
CA ARG A 66 10.65 -5.59 -7.79
C ARG A 66 9.24 -5.33 -8.29
N ALA A 67 8.26 -5.91 -7.61
CA ALA A 67 6.85 -5.77 -7.95
C ALA A 67 6.08 -5.06 -6.82
N LEU A 68 5.05 -4.33 -7.21
CA LEU A 68 4.11 -3.66 -6.32
C LEU A 68 2.69 -4.06 -6.74
N GLU A 69 1.88 -4.49 -5.78
CA GLU A 69 0.44 -4.63 -5.94
C GLU A 69 -0.28 -3.74 -4.92
N ILE A 70 -1.38 -3.11 -5.36
CA ILE A 70 -2.29 -2.37 -4.49
C ILE A 70 -3.66 -3.03 -4.63
N VAL A 71 -4.18 -3.55 -3.52
CA VAL A 71 -5.50 -4.17 -3.45
C VAL A 71 -6.41 -3.28 -2.62
N THR A 72 -7.57 -2.95 -3.16
CA THR A 72 -8.58 -2.13 -2.48
C THR A 72 -9.84 -2.94 -2.24
N GLY A 73 -10.42 -2.77 -1.05
CA GLY A 73 -11.72 -3.29 -0.69
C GLY A 73 -12.85 -2.66 -1.49
N GLN A 74 -14.03 -3.27 -1.44
CA GLN A 74 -15.17 -2.84 -2.24
C GLN A 74 -15.61 -1.40 -1.95
N ASN A 75 -15.60 -0.97 -0.68
CA ASN A 75 -15.91 0.39 -0.28
C ASN A 75 -14.73 1.33 -0.54
N ALA A 76 -13.50 0.88 -0.22
CA ALA A 76 -12.28 1.63 -0.49
C ALA A 76 -12.15 2.02 -1.98
N ARG A 77 -12.47 1.09 -2.90
CA ARG A 77 -12.43 1.28 -4.36
C ARG A 77 -13.32 2.41 -4.89
N ARG A 78 -14.42 2.72 -4.19
CA ARG A 78 -15.30 3.85 -4.57
C ARG A 78 -14.58 5.19 -4.44
N ARG A 79 -13.64 5.27 -3.50
CA ARG A 79 -12.83 6.46 -3.18
C ARG A 79 -11.48 6.41 -3.88
N LEU A 80 -10.91 5.22 -4.03
CA LEU A 80 -9.63 4.93 -4.67
C LEU A 80 -9.83 4.11 -5.94
N THR A 81 -10.00 4.81 -7.06
CA THR A 81 -10.17 4.16 -8.36
C THR A 81 -8.91 3.41 -8.81
N ASP A 82 -9.08 2.41 -9.67
CA ASP A 82 -7.95 1.71 -10.28
C ASP A 82 -6.96 2.66 -10.97
N GLY A 83 -7.47 3.73 -11.60
CA GLY A 83 -6.63 4.74 -12.24
C GLY A 83 -5.75 5.50 -11.25
N SER A 84 -6.33 5.99 -10.14
CA SER A 84 -5.57 6.70 -9.10
C SER A 84 -4.56 5.78 -8.42
N CYS A 85 -4.94 4.54 -8.09
CA CYS A 85 -4.02 3.55 -7.53
C CYS A 85 -2.87 3.23 -8.50
N ARG A 86 -3.16 3.09 -9.81
CA ARG A 86 -2.14 2.83 -10.82
C ARG A 86 -1.14 3.96 -10.96
N LEU A 87 -1.61 5.21 -10.97
CA LEU A 87 -0.72 6.38 -11.01
C LEU A 87 0.19 6.44 -9.78
N THR A 88 -0.38 6.25 -8.59
CA THR A 88 0.40 6.21 -7.35
C THR A 88 1.42 5.06 -7.38
N ALA A 89 1.03 3.87 -7.85
CA ALA A 89 1.93 2.72 -7.99
C ALA A 89 3.10 2.99 -8.95
N MET A 90 2.88 3.72 -10.05
CA MET A 90 3.95 4.10 -10.99
C MET A 90 4.98 5.04 -10.33
N SER A 91 4.52 6.03 -9.57
CA SER A 91 5.41 6.92 -8.81
C SER A 91 6.21 6.15 -7.76
N MET A 92 5.57 5.23 -7.03
CA MET A 92 6.24 4.36 -6.06
C MET A 92 7.30 3.47 -6.75
N ALA A 93 6.94 2.83 -7.86
CA ALA A 93 7.86 2.00 -8.63
C ALA A 93 9.07 2.80 -9.14
N THR A 94 8.86 4.07 -9.51
CA THR A 94 9.95 4.99 -9.89
C THR A 94 10.91 5.24 -8.73
N ALA A 95 10.40 5.57 -7.53
CA ALA A 95 11.23 5.71 -6.34
C ALA A 95 11.99 4.41 -6.00
N PHE A 96 11.32 3.26 -6.10
CA PHE A 96 11.95 1.95 -5.85
C PHE A 96 13.07 1.65 -6.84
N SER A 97 12.92 2.05 -8.10
CA SER A 97 13.92 1.81 -9.16
C SER A 97 15.26 2.51 -8.90
N VAL A 98 15.24 3.64 -8.19
CA VAL A 98 16.43 4.41 -7.80
C VAL A 98 16.93 4.06 -6.38
N GLY A 99 16.34 3.04 -5.76
CA GLY A 99 16.75 2.54 -4.45
C GLY A 99 16.08 3.23 -3.25
N ASP A 100 15.10 4.10 -3.48
CA ASP A 100 14.36 4.79 -2.42
C ASP A 100 13.06 4.04 -2.05
N LEU A 101 13.24 2.90 -1.36
CA LEU A 101 12.11 2.10 -0.88
C LEU A 101 11.26 2.87 0.13
N VAL A 102 11.89 3.58 1.06
CA VAL A 102 11.17 4.22 2.18
C VAL A 102 10.44 5.46 1.70
N GLY A 103 11.08 6.33 0.92
CA GLY A 103 10.42 7.50 0.35
C GLY A 103 9.28 7.08 -0.57
N GLY A 104 9.44 6.02 -1.37
CA GLY A 104 8.37 5.47 -2.19
C GLY A 104 7.18 4.97 -1.35
N LEU A 105 7.41 4.26 -0.24
CA LEU A 105 6.35 3.83 0.67
C LEU A 105 5.64 5.01 1.32
N LEU A 106 6.37 5.96 1.89
CA LEU A 106 5.82 7.13 2.56
C LEU A 106 4.98 7.98 1.59
N TYR A 107 5.50 8.23 0.39
CA TYR A 107 4.76 8.90 -0.68
C TYR A 107 3.47 8.15 -1.02
N GLY A 108 3.56 6.85 -1.29
CA GLY A 108 2.42 6.04 -1.73
C GLY A 108 1.29 6.01 -0.72
N ILE A 109 1.62 5.74 0.54
CA ILE A 109 0.64 5.70 1.65
C ILE A 109 -0.01 7.07 1.83
N GLY A 110 0.78 8.14 1.85
CA GLY A 110 0.26 9.50 2.00
C GLY A 110 -0.64 9.91 0.83
N ALA A 111 -0.22 9.64 -0.40
CA ALA A 111 -0.99 9.96 -1.61
C ALA A 111 -2.32 9.20 -1.67
N LEU A 112 -2.32 7.90 -1.34
CA LEU A 112 -3.56 7.12 -1.28
C LEU A 112 -4.48 7.61 -0.14
N GLY A 113 -3.92 7.93 1.03
CA GLY A 113 -4.67 8.50 2.14
C GLY A 113 -5.36 9.82 1.76
N GLU A 114 -4.65 10.72 1.08
CA GLU A 114 -5.18 11.99 0.56
C GLU A 114 -6.24 11.76 -0.52
N GLN A 115 -5.97 10.91 -1.51
CA GLN A 115 -6.92 10.64 -2.59
C GLN A 115 -8.25 10.08 -2.05
N ALA A 116 -8.19 9.28 -0.99
CA ALA A 116 -9.38 8.73 -0.35
C ALA A 116 -10.24 9.82 0.32
N THR A 117 -9.68 10.93 0.81
CA THR A 117 -10.47 12.01 1.45
C THR A 117 -11.21 12.87 0.42
N ALA A 118 -10.66 13.04 -0.77
CA ALA A 118 -11.21 13.90 -1.82
C ALA A 118 -12.59 13.45 -2.36
N ARG A 119 -13.03 12.22 -2.03
CA ARG A 119 -14.27 11.61 -2.53
C ARG A 119 -15.16 11.07 -1.40
N ARG A 120 -15.11 11.69 -0.23
CA ARG A 120 -15.85 11.26 0.97
C ARG A 120 -17.32 11.67 0.93
#